data_AF-A0A5C7UGN6-F1
#
_entry.id   AF-A0A5C7UGN6-F1
#
_cell.length_a   1.000
_cell.length_b   1.000
_cell.length_c   1.000
_cell.angle_alpha   90.00
_cell.angle_beta   90.00
_cell.angle_gamma   90.00
#
_symmetry.space_group_name_H-M   'P 1'
#
loop_
_entity.id
_entity.type
_entity.pdbx_description
1 polymer ?
#
loop_
_entity_poly.entity_id
_entity_poly.type
_entity_poly.pdbx_seq_one_letter_code
_entity_poly.pdbx_strand_id
1 'polypeptide(L)'
;MFIEFDRRIVTCLTERFDVTVASISTTLSDLSSALVRRTSLLEGLGFSGGEIKNEETLTSGNYVALKKVTAYVPEGFSGDLRDYAKVIQKSIECCVVIEREGFEAFSAHMDMLITNVKRLNEYNDNTFGLTNDTLANIDNLNKQVSKFFKHNNHITEVPYGNIVRNNKDFLELVRETNYFSKSINAGDKTGLDPDVVVTLVDKINNDLLKLKKEIEVGKVEDVKPEVINAISRGVLNLAQSAEFYSMTVFRATALVTSVSDTFNNLKKATGGNDLVQ
;
A
#
# COMPACT_ATOMS: atom_id res chain seq x y z
N MET A 1 -27.60 19.34 41.60
CA MET A 1 -26.21 19.79 41.43
C MET A 1 -25.31 18.71 40.83
N PHE A 2 -25.41 17.43 41.24
CA PHE A 2 -24.66 16.32 40.61
C PHE A 2 -25.11 15.99 39.16
N ILE A 3 -26.41 16.08 38.85
CA ILE A 3 -26.97 15.74 37.52
C ILE A 3 -26.52 16.72 36.41
N GLU A 4 -26.25 17.99 36.75
CA GLU A 4 -25.75 18.98 35.77
C GLU A 4 -24.25 18.85 35.51
N PHE A 5 -23.49 18.30 36.46
CA PHE A 5 -22.05 18.10 36.31
C PHE A 5 -21.76 16.91 35.38
N ASP A 6 -22.52 15.81 35.52
CA ASP A 6 -22.47 14.66 34.62
C ASP A 6 -22.81 15.06 33.18
N ARG A 7 -23.89 15.83 32.96
CA ARG A 7 -24.25 16.27 31.61
C ARG A 7 -23.13 17.04 30.91
N ARG A 8 -22.39 17.89 31.61
CA ARG A 8 -21.30 18.69 31.00
C ARG A 8 -20.09 17.83 30.62
N ILE A 9 -19.78 16.80 31.41
CA ILE A 9 -18.69 15.85 31.09
C ILE A 9 -19.06 14.99 29.90
N VAL A 10 -20.30 14.47 29.88
CA VAL A 10 -20.83 13.72 28.73
C VAL A 10 -20.80 14.55 27.47
N THR A 11 -21.30 15.80 27.50
CA THR A 11 -21.25 16.70 26.34
C THR A 11 -19.82 16.94 25.85
N CYS A 12 -18.86 17.16 26.76
CA CYS A 12 -17.46 17.40 26.37
C CYS A 12 -16.78 16.15 25.79
N LEU A 13 -17.11 14.95 26.28
CA LEU A 13 -16.59 13.68 25.74
C LEU A 13 -17.22 13.35 24.38
N THR A 14 -18.52 13.59 24.21
CA THR A 14 -19.21 13.43 22.92
C THR A 14 -18.67 14.42 21.88
N GLU A 15 -18.44 15.68 22.24
CA GLU A 15 -17.83 16.67 21.34
C GLU A 15 -16.41 16.27 20.92
N ARG A 16 -15.60 15.72 21.84
CA ARG A 16 -14.26 15.21 21.52
C ARG A 16 -14.32 13.98 20.61
N PHE A 17 -15.26 13.08 20.87
CA PHE A 17 -15.49 11.92 20.00
C PHE A 17 -15.94 12.36 18.60
N ASP A 18 -16.83 13.34 18.52
CA ASP A 18 -17.33 13.89 17.26
C ASP A 18 -16.23 14.52 16.40
N VAL A 19 -15.38 15.35 17.01
CA VAL A 19 -14.24 15.96 16.31
C VAL A 19 -13.27 14.87 15.86
N THR A 20 -13.04 13.86 16.69
CA THR A 20 -12.11 12.77 16.39
C THR A 20 -12.64 11.89 15.25
N VAL A 21 -13.91 11.48 15.31
CA VAL A 21 -14.56 10.69 14.25
C VAL A 21 -14.65 11.48 12.95
N ALA A 22 -14.96 12.78 13.00
CA ALA A 22 -14.97 13.62 11.81
C ALA A 22 -13.57 13.71 11.18
N SER A 23 -12.53 13.96 11.98
CA SER A 23 -11.14 14.00 11.50
C SER A 23 -10.72 12.66 10.90
N ILE A 24 -11.05 11.56 11.57
CA ILE A 24 -10.79 10.19 11.10
C ILE A 24 -11.51 9.94 9.76
N SER A 25 -12.79 10.31 9.68
CA SER A 25 -13.61 10.14 8.48
C SER A 25 -13.02 10.90 7.29
N THR A 26 -12.58 12.14 7.51
CA THR A 26 -11.86 12.93 6.50
C THR A 26 -10.57 12.24 6.08
N THR A 27 -9.74 11.78 7.02
CA THR A 27 -8.49 11.06 6.70
C THR A 27 -8.75 9.79 5.89
N LEU A 28 -9.76 8.99 6.23
CA LEU A 28 -10.12 7.79 5.50
C LEU A 28 -10.68 8.11 4.10
N SER A 29 -11.46 9.19 3.97
CA SER A 29 -11.97 9.65 2.67
C SER A 29 -10.86 10.19 1.76
N ASP A 30 -9.91 10.94 2.32
CA ASP A 30 -8.72 11.43 1.60
C ASP A 30 -7.85 10.25 1.15
N LEU A 31 -7.70 9.24 2.01
CA LEU A 31 -6.97 8.02 1.73
C LEU A 31 -7.62 7.20 0.61
N SER A 32 -8.93 6.97 0.70
CA SER A 32 -9.74 6.31 -0.33
C SER A 32 -9.59 7.05 -1.67
N SER A 33 -9.73 8.37 -1.66
CA SER A 33 -9.54 9.22 -2.84
C SER A 33 -8.11 9.14 -3.41
N ALA A 34 -7.09 9.08 -2.55
CA ALA A 34 -5.69 8.95 -2.96
C ALA A 34 -5.39 7.58 -3.57
N LEU A 35 -5.96 6.51 -3.01
CA LEU A 35 -5.88 5.15 -3.56
C LEU A 35 -6.54 5.10 -4.94
N VAL A 36 -7.78 5.58 -5.07
CA VAL A 36 -8.52 5.62 -6.35
C VAL A 36 -7.77 6.44 -7.40
N ARG A 37 -7.24 7.63 -7.05
CA ARG A 37 -6.43 8.44 -7.95
C ARG A 37 -5.15 7.72 -8.39
N ARG A 38 -4.53 6.94 -7.50
CA ARG A 38 -3.36 6.14 -7.87
C ARG A 38 -3.75 5.01 -8.81
N THR A 39 -4.83 4.29 -8.54
CA THR A 39 -5.34 3.24 -9.45
C THR A 39 -5.63 3.80 -10.84
N SER A 40 -6.28 4.97 -10.94
CA SER A 40 -6.54 5.61 -12.23
C SER A 40 -5.28 6.16 -12.92
N LEU A 41 -4.26 6.57 -12.17
CA LEU A 41 -2.94 6.89 -12.74
C LEU A 41 -2.25 5.64 -13.29
N LEU A 42 -2.39 4.48 -12.64
CA LEU A 42 -1.85 3.22 -13.15
C LEU A 42 -2.51 2.82 -14.48
N GLU A 43 -3.84 2.98 -14.58
CA GLU A 43 -4.58 2.79 -15.83
C GLU A 43 -4.17 3.81 -16.91
N GLY A 44 -4.03 5.08 -16.53
CA GLY A 44 -3.66 6.18 -17.43
C GLY A 44 -2.21 6.14 -17.91
N LEU A 45 -1.29 5.51 -17.16
CA LEU A 45 0.09 5.24 -17.58
C LEU A 45 0.17 4.13 -18.64
N GLY A 46 -0.96 3.60 -19.10
CA GLY A 46 -0.99 2.53 -20.09
C GLY A 46 -0.36 1.26 -19.56
N PHE A 47 -0.51 0.99 -18.26
CA PHE A 47 -0.09 -0.26 -17.64
C PHE A 47 -0.93 -1.42 -18.19
N SER A 48 -0.69 -1.82 -19.45
CA SER A 48 -0.96 -3.16 -19.87
C SER A 48 0.09 -4.00 -19.14
N GLY A 49 -0.26 -4.59 -18.00
CA GLY A 49 0.57 -5.58 -17.30
C GLY A 49 0.74 -6.86 -18.14
N GLY A 50 1.10 -6.70 -19.41
CA GLY A 50 1.50 -7.75 -20.29
C GLY A 50 2.73 -8.38 -19.69
N GLU A 51 2.61 -9.65 -19.37
CA GLU A 51 3.74 -10.51 -19.08
C GLU A 51 4.81 -10.28 -20.15
N ILE A 52 6.05 -10.01 -19.74
CA ILE A 52 7.16 -9.87 -20.68
C ILE A 52 7.39 -11.25 -21.30
N LYS A 53 6.85 -11.44 -22.51
CA LYS A 53 7.00 -12.68 -23.30
C LYS A 53 8.30 -12.63 -24.10
N ASN A 54 8.96 -13.77 -24.25
CA ASN A 54 10.22 -13.97 -25.00
C ASN A 54 11.52 -13.57 -24.26
N GLU A 55 11.71 -14.08 -23.03
CA GLU A 55 12.95 -14.01 -22.24
C GLU A 55 14.20 -14.48 -23.01
N GLU A 56 14.04 -15.45 -23.93
CA GLU A 56 15.14 -16.10 -24.65
C GLU A 56 15.96 -15.14 -25.52
N THR A 57 15.33 -14.11 -26.08
CA THR A 57 15.97 -13.14 -26.99
C THR A 57 17.12 -12.34 -26.35
N LEU A 58 17.09 -12.18 -25.02
CA LEU A 58 18.14 -11.48 -24.26
C LEU A 58 19.31 -12.38 -23.86
N THR A 59 19.09 -13.70 -23.74
CA THR A 59 20.14 -14.66 -23.36
C THR A 59 21.23 -14.80 -24.42
N SER A 60 20.88 -14.59 -25.69
CA SER A 60 21.79 -14.72 -26.84
C SER A 60 22.64 -13.47 -27.09
N GLY A 61 22.28 -12.33 -26.50
CA GLY A 61 23.00 -11.06 -26.67
C GLY A 61 24.30 -11.00 -25.86
N ASN A 62 25.37 -10.46 -26.45
CA ASN A 62 26.64 -10.27 -25.75
C ASN A 62 26.52 -9.16 -24.69
N TYR A 63 26.60 -9.52 -23.40
CA TYR A 63 26.52 -8.57 -22.28
C TYR A 63 27.53 -7.40 -22.40
N VAL A 64 28.72 -7.63 -22.96
CA VAL A 64 29.73 -6.57 -23.14
C VAL A 64 29.25 -5.46 -24.08
N ALA A 65 28.42 -5.81 -25.07
CA ALA A 65 27.77 -4.84 -25.94
C ALA A 65 26.57 -4.20 -25.23
N LEU A 66 25.75 -5.01 -24.56
CA LEU A 66 24.51 -4.55 -23.92
C LEU A 66 24.75 -3.63 -22.72
N LYS A 67 25.84 -3.79 -21.96
CA LYS A 67 26.10 -3.00 -20.75
C LYS A 67 26.15 -1.48 -20.97
N LYS A 68 26.34 -1.03 -22.22
CA LYS A 68 26.35 0.39 -22.62
C LYS A 68 25.01 0.89 -23.15
N VAL A 69 24.06 -0.02 -23.41
CA VAL A 69 22.71 0.34 -23.85
C VAL A 69 21.98 1.04 -22.71
N THR A 70 21.17 2.05 -23.04
CA THR A 70 20.35 2.75 -22.06
C THR A 70 19.33 1.79 -21.44
N ALA A 71 19.25 1.80 -20.12
CA ALA A 71 18.21 1.15 -19.35
C ALA A 71 17.43 2.20 -18.56
N TYR A 72 16.19 1.88 -18.28
CA TYR A 72 15.27 2.73 -17.55
C TYR A 72 15.19 2.28 -16.09
N VAL A 73 15.11 3.25 -15.18
CA VAL A 73 14.98 3.05 -13.75
C VAL A 73 13.92 3.97 -13.17
N PRO A 74 13.33 3.63 -12.00
CA PRO A 74 12.46 4.55 -11.30
C PRO A 74 13.17 5.88 -11.01
N GLU A 75 12.43 6.97 -11.03
CA GLU A 75 12.99 8.31 -10.80
C GLU A 75 13.74 8.38 -9.46
N GLY A 76 14.96 8.90 -9.51
CA GLY A 76 15.82 9.06 -8.33
C GLY A 76 16.51 7.78 -7.85
N PHE A 77 16.31 6.66 -8.55
CA PHE A 77 16.93 5.40 -8.24
C PHE A 77 18.46 5.47 -8.32
N SER A 78 19.11 4.82 -7.36
CA SER A 78 20.54 4.57 -7.31
C SER A 78 20.79 3.26 -6.58
N GLY A 79 21.15 2.21 -7.32
CA GLY A 79 21.43 0.91 -6.73
C GLY A 79 21.32 -0.23 -7.74
N ASP A 80 21.20 -1.44 -7.22
CA ASP A 80 20.97 -2.67 -7.99
C ASP A 80 19.46 -2.95 -8.06
N LEU A 81 18.91 -3.07 -9.27
CA LEU A 81 17.46 -3.23 -9.45
C LEU A 81 16.94 -4.57 -8.91
N ARG A 82 17.78 -5.62 -8.91
CA ARG A 82 17.40 -6.93 -8.39
C ARG A 82 17.28 -6.89 -6.87
N ASP A 83 18.21 -6.22 -6.20
CA ASP A 83 18.11 -6.04 -4.75
C ASP A 83 16.91 -5.16 -4.37
N TYR A 84 16.62 -4.14 -5.16
CA TYR A 84 15.41 -3.33 -4.99
C TYR A 84 14.13 -4.16 -5.20
N ALA A 85 14.06 -4.97 -6.25
CA ALA A 85 12.92 -5.85 -6.53
C ALA A 85 12.60 -6.79 -5.35
N LYS A 86 13.62 -7.37 -4.71
CA LYS A 86 13.44 -8.22 -3.51
C LYS A 86 12.82 -7.47 -2.33
N VAL A 87 13.16 -6.19 -2.15
CA VAL A 87 12.56 -5.36 -1.10
C VAL A 87 11.11 -5.03 -1.45
N ILE A 88 10.81 -4.78 -2.73
CA ILE A 88 9.43 -4.58 -3.21
C ILE A 88 8.59 -5.84 -3.04
N GLN A 89 9.12 -7.02 -3.34
CA GLN A 89 8.44 -8.30 -3.11
C GLN A 89 8.04 -8.47 -1.64
N LYS A 90 8.97 -8.25 -0.71
CA LYS A 90 8.67 -8.30 0.74
C LYS A 90 7.65 -7.24 1.17
N SER A 91 7.64 -6.09 0.49
CA SER A 91 6.65 -5.04 0.74
C SER A 91 5.26 -5.47 0.28
N ILE A 92 5.16 -6.12 -0.88
CA ILE A 92 3.90 -6.73 -1.38
C ILE A 92 3.40 -7.80 -0.41
N GLU A 93 4.26 -8.70 0.05
CA GLU A 93 3.92 -9.73 1.05
C GLU A 93 3.42 -9.09 2.36
N CYS A 94 4.05 -8.00 2.82
CA CYS A 94 3.61 -7.25 3.99
C CYS A 94 2.25 -6.58 3.77
N CYS A 95 1.96 -6.08 2.55
CA CYS A 95 0.66 -5.51 2.22
C CYS A 95 -0.47 -6.54 2.32
N VAL A 96 -0.24 -7.80 1.95
CA VAL A 96 -1.22 -8.89 2.14
C VAL A 96 -1.52 -9.12 3.64
N VAL A 97 -0.48 -9.06 4.49
CA VAL A 97 -0.66 -9.15 5.96
C VAL A 97 -1.46 -7.96 6.48
N ILE A 98 -1.16 -6.75 6.01
CA ILE A 98 -1.87 -5.51 6.39
C ILE A 98 -3.35 -5.57 6.01
N GLU A 99 -3.66 -6.09 4.83
CA GLU A 99 -5.04 -6.25 4.36
C GLU A 99 -5.85 -7.10 5.34
N ARG A 100 -5.34 -8.29 5.66
CA ARG A 100 -6.01 -9.27 6.54
C ARG A 100 -6.01 -8.87 8.02
N GLU A 101 -4.85 -8.57 8.57
CA GLU A 101 -4.68 -8.32 10.01
C GLU A 101 -4.95 -6.86 10.40
N GLY A 102 -4.92 -5.95 9.44
CA GLY A 102 -5.27 -4.55 9.62
C GLY A 102 -6.71 -4.30 9.22
N PHE A 103 -6.97 -4.21 7.92
CA PHE A 103 -8.25 -3.73 7.41
C PHE A 103 -9.41 -4.69 7.68
N GLU A 104 -9.30 -5.98 7.34
CA GLU A 104 -10.36 -6.95 7.57
C GLU A 104 -10.63 -7.15 9.07
N ALA A 105 -9.58 -7.35 9.87
CA ALA A 105 -9.72 -7.52 11.31
C ALA A 105 -10.35 -6.30 11.99
N PHE A 106 -9.90 -5.08 11.65
CA PHE A 106 -10.49 -3.86 12.20
C PHE A 106 -11.96 -3.72 11.80
N SER A 107 -12.28 -3.98 10.52
CA SER A 107 -13.65 -3.96 10.01
C SER A 107 -14.56 -4.95 10.76
N ALA A 108 -14.08 -6.17 11.02
CA ALA A 108 -14.81 -7.17 11.78
C ALA A 108 -15.01 -6.74 13.25
N HIS A 109 -14.00 -6.12 13.88
CA HIS A 109 -14.14 -5.58 15.24
C HIS A 109 -15.16 -4.44 15.29
N MET A 110 -15.21 -3.58 14.28
CA MET A 110 -16.22 -2.52 14.16
C MET A 110 -17.64 -3.10 14.01
N ASP A 111 -17.82 -4.15 13.21
CA ASP A 111 -19.12 -4.84 13.09
C ASP A 111 -19.58 -5.44 14.42
N MET A 112 -18.66 -6.07 15.16
CA MET A 112 -18.93 -6.62 16.48
C MET A 112 -19.33 -5.52 17.47
N LEU A 113 -18.63 -4.38 17.44
CA LEU A 113 -18.93 -3.23 18.27
C LEU A 113 -20.34 -2.69 18.00
N ILE A 114 -20.69 -2.48 16.73
CA ILE A 114 -21.99 -1.94 16.35
C ILE A 114 -23.12 -2.90 16.73
N THR A 115 -22.90 -4.21 16.54
CA THR A 115 -23.88 -5.23 16.90
C THR A 115 -24.12 -5.32 18.41
N ASN A 116 -23.08 -5.07 19.22
CA ASN A 116 -23.13 -5.16 20.68
C ASN A 116 -22.67 -3.87 21.36
N VAL A 117 -23.28 -2.74 20.99
CA VAL A 117 -22.83 -1.41 21.42
C VAL A 117 -22.75 -1.24 22.95
N LYS A 118 -23.59 -1.97 23.71
CA LYS A 118 -23.56 -1.99 25.18
C LYS A 118 -22.23 -2.50 25.78
N ARG A 119 -21.46 -3.27 25.02
CA ARG A 119 -20.16 -3.84 25.42
C ARG A 119 -18.98 -2.98 24.95
N LEU A 120 -19.21 -1.79 24.39
CA LEU A 120 -18.18 -0.88 23.89
C LEU A 120 -17.06 -0.65 24.93
N ASN A 121 -17.43 -0.52 26.22
CA ASN A 121 -16.52 -0.27 27.33
C ASN A 121 -15.68 -1.49 27.78
N GLU A 122 -15.79 -2.64 27.12
CA GLU A 122 -14.96 -3.84 27.33
C GLU A 122 -13.73 -3.87 26.40
N TYR A 123 -13.70 -3.03 25.37
CA TYR A 123 -12.64 -2.98 24.38
C TYR A 123 -11.45 -2.15 24.89
N ASN A 124 -10.24 -2.49 24.43
CA ASN A 124 -9.01 -1.82 24.84
C ASN A 124 -8.00 -1.70 23.69
N ASP A 125 -6.85 -1.15 24.01
CA ASP A 125 -5.75 -0.85 23.09
C ASP A 125 -5.30 -2.03 22.23
N ASN A 126 -5.43 -3.26 22.73
CA ASN A 126 -5.04 -4.47 21.99
C ASN A 126 -6.13 -4.97 21.05
N THR A 127 -7.29 -4.32 21.00
CA THR A 127 -8.42 -4.77 20.18
C THR A 127 -8.41 -4.18 18.79
N PHE A 128 -7.78 -3.01 18.59
CA PHE A 128 -7.83 -2.28 17.33
C PHE A 128 -6.44 -1.99 16.80
N GLY A 129 -6.05 -2.70 15.75
CA GLY A 129 -4.88 -2.36 14.95
C GLY A 129 -3.89 -3.50 14.77
N LEU A 130 -2.87 -3.19 13.97
CA LEU A 130 -1.78 -4.11 13.67
C LEU A 130 -0.90 -4.36 14.90
N THR A 131 -0.24 -5.52 14.89
CA THR A 131 0.78 -5.82 15.89
C THR A 131 1.95 -4.85 15.78
N ASN A 132 2.64 -4.60 16.89
CA ASN A 132 3.87 -3.80 16.90
C ASN A 132 4.93 -4.37 15.96
N ASP A 133 4.96 -5.69 15.78
CA ASP A 133 5.89 -6.36 14.87
C ASP A 133 5.59 -6.01 13.41
N THR A 134 4.32 -5.95 13.02
CA THR A 134 3.92 -5.52 11.68
C THR A 134 4.28 -4.05 11.43
N LEU A 135 4.02 -3.17 12.39
CA LEU A 135 4.39 -1.75 12.29
C LEU A 135 5.92 -1.57 12.18
N ALA A 136 6.68 -2.29 12.99
CA ALA A 136 8.14 -2.28 12.92
C ALA A 136 8.66 -2.81 11.56
N ASN A 137 7.97 -3.81 10.99
CA ASN A 137 8.30 -4.34 9.67
C ASN A 137 8.04 -3.31 8.56
N ILE A 138 6.92 -2.59 8.59
CA ILE A 138 6.61 -1.48 7.66
C ILE A 138 7.73 -0.43 7.70
N ASP A 139 8.12 0.02 8.89
CA ASP A 139 9.19 0.99 9.07
C ASP A 139 10.54 0.49 8.53
N ASN A 140 10.85 -0.78 8.78
CA ASN A 140 12.08 -1.40 8.29
C ASN A 140 12.09 -1.53 6.76
N LEU A 141 10.97 -1.88 6.13
CA LEU A 141 10.84 -1.96 4.68
C LEU A 141 10.96 -0.57 4.04
N ASN A 142 10.33 0.45 4.60
CA ASN A 142 10.49 1.84 4.15
C ASN A 142 11.96 2.31 4.23
N LYS A 143 12.67 1.97 5.32
CA LYS A 143 14.11 2.24 5.46
C LYS A 143 14.98 1.45 4.48
N GLN A 144 14.57 0.26 4.08
CA GLN A 144 15.29 -0.50 3.06
C GLN A 144 15.07 0.10 1.68
N VAL A 145 13.84 0.48 1.34
CA VAL A 145 13.51 1.14 0.07
C VAL A 145 14.27 2.46 -0.08
N SER A 146 14.33 3.29 0.97
CA SER A 146 14.98 4.60 0.90
C SER A 146 16.47 4.53 0.56
N LYS A 147 17.15 3.41 0.82
CA LYS A 147 18.57 3.20 0.44
C LYS A 147 18.79 3.22 -1.07
N PHE A 148 17.75 2.94 -1.85
CA PHE A 148 17.81 2.90 -3.30
C PHE A 148 17.49 4.25 -3.95
N PHE A 149 17.15 5.29 -3.20
CA PHE A 149 16.75 6.58 -3.78
C PHE A 149 17.58 7.72 -3.21
N LYS A 150 18.07 8.58 -4.10
CA LYS A 150 18.80 9.80 -3.72
C LYS A 150 17.87 11.00 -3.79
N HIS A 151 17.92 11.83 -2.75
CA HIS A 151 17.19 13.09 -2.73
C HIS A 151 17.67 14.00 -3.87
N ASN A 152 16.73 14.67 -4.55
CA ASN A 152 16.96 15.54 -5.71
C ASN A 152 17.67 14.87 -6.91
N ASN A 153 17.57 13.55 -7.01
CA ASN A 153 17.97 12.83 -8.21
C ASN A 153 16.72 12.60 -9.08
N HIS A 154 16.76 13.06 -10.32
CA HIS A 154 15.68 12.91 -11.30
C HIS A 154 16.09 12.03 -12.50
N ILE A 155 17.25 11.36 -12.40
CA ILE A 155 17.74 10.49 -13.47
C ILE A 155 16.85 9.25 -13.55
N THR A 156 16.33 8.99 -14.74
CA THR A 156 15.53 7.80 -15.09
C THR A 156 16.22 6.90 -16.12
N GLU A 157 17.34 7.37 -16.70
CA GLU A 157 18.08 6.67 -17.73
C GLU A 157 19.53 6.43 -17.28
N VAL A 158 19.95 5.16 -17.28
CA VAL A 158 21.30 4.76 -16.87
C VAL A 158 21.83 3.64 -17.78
N PRO A 159 23.15 3.45 -17.90
CA PRO A 159 23.69 2.30 -18.61
C PRO A 159 23.19 0.97 -18.01
N TYR A 160 22.80 0.01 -18.86
CA TYR A 160 22.34 -1.32 -18.44
C TYR A 160 23.31 -2.04 -17.49
N GLY A 161 24.62 -1.87 -17.69
CA GLY A 161 25.63 -2.44 -16.80
C GLY A 161 25.65 -1.86 -15.38
N ASN A 162 24.96 -0.74 -15.14
CA ASN A 162 24.86 -0.12 -13.82
C ASN A 162 23.70 -0.69 -12.99
N ILE A 163 22.72 -1.32 -13.62
CA ILE A 163 21.51 -1.83 -12.94
C ILE A 163 21.53 -3.35 -12.73
N VAL A 164 22.31 -4.08 -13.54
CA VAL A 164 22.48 -5.54 -13.46
C VAL A 164 23.91 -5.96 -13.80
N ARG A 165 24.37 -7.05 -13.19
CA ARG A 165 25.77 -7.53 -13.34
C ARG A 165 25.97 -8.44 -14.55
N ASN A 166 24.89 -9.03 -15.06
CA ASN A 166 24.88 -9.93 -16.21
C ASN A 166 23.43 -10.09 -16.73
N ASN A 167 23.26 -10.73 -17.90
CA ASN A 167 21.92 -10.96 -18.47
C ASN A 167 21.03 -11.87 -17.63
N LYS A 168 21.60 -12.80 -16.86
CA LYS A 168 20.81 -13.69 -16.00
C LYS A 168 20.12 -12.92 -14.87
N ASP A 169 20.82 -11.95 -14.26
CA ASP A 169 20.24 -11.09 -13.22
C ASP A 169 19.04 -10.29 -13.76
N PHE A 170 19.09 -9.85 -15.02
CA PHE A 170 17.97 -9.16 -15.64
C PHE A 170 16.79 -10.07 -15.94
N LEU A 171 17.02 -11.34 -16.30
CA LEU A 171 15.92 -12.31 -16.48
C LEU A 171 15.25 -12.65 -15.16
N GLU A 172 16.02 -12.78 -14.08
CA GLU A 172 15.46 -12.93 -12.74
C GLU A 172 14.60 -11.70 -12.40
N LEU A 173 15.08 -10.49 -12.70
CA LEU A 173 14.31 -9.26 -12.51
C LEU A 173 13.00 -9.27 -13.34
N VAL A 174 13.04 -9.69 -14.59
CA VAL A 174 11.84 -9.84 -15.45
C VAL A 174 10.81 -10.77 -14.79
N ARG A 175 11.25 -11.92 -14.26
CA ARG A 175 10.36 -12.86 -13.56
C ARG A 175 9.74 -12.28 -12.31
N GLU A 176 10.53 -11.57 -11.50
CA GLU A 176 10.02 -10.86 -10.32
C GLU A 176 8.99 -9.79 -10.73
N THR A 177 9.26 -9.01 -11.78
CA THR A 177 8.29 -8.02 -12.27
C THR A 177 7.03 -8.63 -12.86
N ASN A 178 7.11 -9.80 -13.51
CA ASN A 178 5.92 -10.53 -13.94
C ASN A 178 5.10 -11.03 -12.75
N TYR A 179 5.75 -11.45 -11.66
CA TYR A 179 5.08 -11.76 -10.40
C TYR A 179 4.40 -10.52 -9.81
N PHE A 180 5.04 -9.34 -9.82
CA PHE A 180 4.42 -8.09 -9.34
C PHE A 180 3.21 -7.70 -10.18
N SER A 181 3.31 -7.76 -11.51
CA SER A 181 2.20 -7.49 -12.41
C SER A 181 1.01 -8.41 -12.11
N LYS A 182 1.24 -9.71 -11.89
CA LYS A 182 0.18 -10.66 -11.52
C LYS A 182 -0.39 -10.35 -10.13
N SER A 183 0.47 -9.99 -9.18
CA SER A 183 0.07 -9.66 -7.81
C SER A 183 -0.70 -8.35 -7.73
N ILE A 184 -0.54 -7.43 -8.68
CA ILE A 184 -1.23 -6.12 -8.69
C ILE A 184 -2.46 -6.11 -9.60
N ASN A 185 -2.45 -6.85 -10.71
CA ASN A 185 -3.48 -6.76 -11.77
C ASN A 185 -4.51 -7.88 -11.79
N ALA A 186 -4.77 -8.61 -10.71
CA ALA A 186 -5.72 -9.72 -10.80
C ALA A 186 -6.69 -9.74 -9.63
N GLY A 187 -7.97 -9.88 -9.97
CA GLY A 187 -9.00 -10.56 -9.16
C GLY A 187 -8.67 -12.04 -8.90
N ASP A 188 -7.38 -12.38 -8.82
CA ASP A 188 -6.87 -13.59 -8.21
C ASP A 188 -6.78 -13.30 -6.71
N LYS A 189 -7.46 -14.08 -5.89
CA LYS A 189 -7.70 -13.83 -4.45
C LYS A 189 -6.42 -13.86 -3.58
N THR A 190 -5.26 -13.80 -4.21
CA THR A 190 -3.93 -13.92 -3.61
C THR A 190 -3.06 -12.69 -3.87
N GLY A 191 -3.52 -11.73 -4.68
CA GLY A 191 -2.82 -10.48 -4.99
C GLY A 191 -3.25 -9.30 -4.11
N LEU A 192 -2.57 -8.16 -4.32
CA LEU A 192 -2.97 -6.85 -3.82
C LEU A 192 -4.10 -6.31 -4.70
N ASP A 193 -5.29 -6.19 -4.13
CA ASP A 193 -6.41 -5.52 -4.77
C ASP A 193 -6.67 -4.16 -4.08
N PRO A 194 -6.25 -3.05 -4.71
CA PRO A 194 -6.51 -1.72 -4.17
C PRO A 194 -8.00 -1.44 -3.92
N ASP A 195 -8.91 -2.03 -4.70
CA ASP A 195 -10.34 -1.82 -4.56
C ASP A 195 -10.90 -2.52 -3.32
N VAL A 196 -10.31 -3.64 -2.91
CA VAL A 196 -10.64 -4.30 -1.63
C VAL A 196 -10.27 -3.39 -0.47
N VAL A 197 -9.08 -2.81 -0.46
CA VAL A 197 -8.65 -1.87 0.59
C VAL A 197 -9.54 -0.63 0.61
N VAL A 198 -9.86 -0.05 -0.55
CA VAL A 198 -10.80 1.09 -0.66
C VAL A 198 -12.16 0.72 -0.08
N THR A 199 -12.71 -0.43 -0.44
CA THR A 199 -14.00 -0.92 0.06
C THR A 199 -13.98 -1.09 1.58
N LEU A 200 -12.89 -1.65 2.13
CA LEU A 200 -12.71 -1.83 3.57
C LEU A 200 -12.59 -0.49 4.29
N VAL A 201 -11.85 0.47 3.74
CA VAL A 201 -11.73 1.84 4.27
C VAL A 201 -13.09 2.53 4.31
N ASP A 202 -13.86 2.47 3.23
CA ASP A 202 -15.21 3.06 3.15
C ASP A 202 -16.17 2.38 4.13
N LYS A 203 -16.09 1.05 4.27
CA LYS A 203 -16.87 0.30 5.25
C LYS A 203 -16.54 0.74 6.67
N ILE A 204 -15.25 0.79 7.02
CA ILE A 204 -14.78 1.24 8.35
C ILE A 204 -15.27 2.65 8.66
N ASN A 205 -15.21 3.56 7.68
CA ASN A 205 -15.72 4.91 7.83
C ASN A 205 -17.22 4.93 8.12
N ASN A 206 -18.02 4.18 7.34
CA ASN A 206 -19.45 4.05 7.57
C ASN A 206 -19.78 3.44 8.94
N ASP A 207 -19.00 2.47 9.38
CA ASP A 207 -19.17 1.81 10.66
C ASP A 207 -18.83 2.74 11.84
N LEU A 208 -17.81 3.58 11.71
CA LEU A 208 -17.51 4.65 12.69
C LEU A 208 -18.65 5.68 12.77
N LEU A 209 -19.24 6.08 11.63
CA LEU A 209 -20.40 6.99 11.60
C LEU A 209 -21.64 6.35 12.25
N LYS A 210 -21.87 5.05 12.05
CA LYS A 210 -22.95 4.32 12.73
C LYS A 210 -22.70 4.28 14.24
N LEU A 211 -21.48 3.94 14.68
CA LEU A 211 -21.13 3.91 16.10
C LEU A 211 -21.36 5.28 16.76
N LYS A 212 -20.96 6.36 16.09
CA LYS A 212 -21.24 7.73 16.53
C LYS A 212 -22.73 7.97 16.72
N LYS A 213 -23.55 7.64 15.73
CA LYS A 213 -25.01 7.80 15.82
C LYS A 213 -25.61 7.01 16.98
N GLU A 214 -25.12 5.79 17.23
CA GLU A 214 -25.56 4.93 18.34
C GLU A 214 -25.23 5.54 19.72
N ILE A 215 -24.11 6.24 19.84
CA ILE A 215 -23.73 7.00 21.03
C ILE A 215 -24.62 8.24 21.19
N GLU A 216 -24.85 9.02 20.13
CA GLU A 216 -25.68 10.23 20.15
C GLU A 216 -27.13 9.95 20.56
N VAL A 217 -27.70 8.81 20.16
CA VAL A 217 -29.06 8.41 20.58
C VAL A 217 -29.12 7.81 21.99
N GLY A 218 -28.00 7.77 22.71
CA GLY A 218 -27.92 7.32 24.11
C GLY A 218 -27.99 5.81 24.31
N LYS A 219 -27.66 4.99 23.30
CA LYS A 219 -27.61 3.51 23.49
C LYS A 219 -26.38 3.05 24.30
N VAL A 220 -25.39 3.93 24.45
CA VAL A 220 -24.25 3.75 25.35
C VAL A 220 -24.17 4.95 26.28
N GLU A 221 -24.21 4.68 27.58
CA GLU A 221 -23.93 5.68 28.60
C GLU A 221 -22.40 5.67 28.86
N ASP A 222 -21.80 6.86 28.85
CA ASP A 222 -20.39 7.11 29.23
C ASP A 222 -19.36 6.21 28.53
N VAL A 223 -19.00 6.58 27.29
CA VAL A 223 -17.89 5.95 26.57
C VAL A 223 -16.57 6.26 27.28
N LYS A 224 -15.86 5.20 27.70
CA LYS A 224 -14.55 5.32 28.34
C LYS A 224 -13.52 5.97 27.39
N PRO A 225 -12.72 6.96 27.85
CA PRO A 225 -11.67 7.58 27.05
C PRO A 225 -10.67 6.57 26.44
N GLU A 226 -10.40 5.46 27.14
CA GLU A 226 -9.51 4.40 26.69
C GLU A 226 -10.01 3.75 25.40
N VAL A 227 -11.32 3.56 25.26
CA VAL A 227 -11.93 2.98 24.05
C VAL A 227 -11.80 3.95 22.88
N ILE A 228 -12.04 5.24 23.12
CA ILE A 228 -11.87 6.29 22.10
C ILE A 228 -10.41 6.33 21.62
N ASN A 229 -9.46 6.27 22.55
CA ASN A 229 -8.04 6.24 22.24
C ASN A 229 -7.62 4.96 21.50
N ALA A 230 -8.22 3.81 21.81
CA ALA A 230 -7.97 2.54 21.12
C ALA A 230 -8.47 2.59 19.67
N ILE A 231 -9.70 3.05 19.43
CA ILE A 231 -10.27 3.23 18.09
C ILE A 231 -9.42 4.23 17.29
N SER A 232 -9.08 5.38 17.90
CA SER A 232 -8.29 6.42 17.23
C SER A 232 -6.90 5.93 16.81
N ARG A 233 -6.22 5.17 17.68
CA ARG A 233 -4.93 4.55 17.34
C ARG A 233 -5.05 3.50 16.25
N GLY A 234 -6.07 2.65 16.32
CA GLY A 234 -6.28 1.64 15.28
C GLY A 234 -6.52 2.30 13.91
N VAL A 235 -7.30 3.38 13.85
CA VAL A 235 -7.48 4.17 12.61
C VAL A 235 -6.17 4.79 12.15
N LEU A 236 -5.39 5.40 13.05
CA LEU A 236 -4.09 5.97 12.69
C LEU A 236 -3.16 4.90 12.09
N ASN A 237 -3.12 3.70 12.69
CA ASN A 237 -2.35 2.57 12.17
C ASN A 237 -2.83 2.14 10.79
N LEU A 238 -4.15 2.10 10.55
CA LEU A 238 -4.71 1.81 9.23
C LEU A 238 -4.33 2.88 8.20
N ALA A 239 -4.35 4.17 8.58
CA ALA A 239 -3.96 5.26 7.69
C ALA A 239 -2.49 5.13 7.25
N GLN A 240 -1.58 4.90 8.20
CA GLN A 240 -0.17 4.63 7.91
C GLN A 240 0.02 3.39 7.03
N SER A 241 -0.79 2.36 7.29
CA SER A 241 -0.70 1.10 6.54
C SER A 241 -1.19 1.23 5.10
N ALA A 242 -2.24 2.03 4.86
CA ALA A 242 -2.67 2.33 3.50
C ALA A 242 -1.72 3.27 2.76
N GLU A 243 -1.05 4.19 3.46
CA GLU A 243 0.06 4.95 2.86
C GLU A 243 1.14 3.97 2.36
N PHE A 244 1.60 3.06 3.22
CA PHE A 244 2.56 2.02 2.84
C PHE A 244 2.06 1.15 1.68
N TYR A 245 0.79 0.73 1.70
CA TYR A 245 0.16 -0.05 0.65
C TYR A 245 0.21 0.68 -0.69
N SER A 246 -0.29 1.92 -0.72
CA SER A 246 -0.34 2.75 -1.92
C SER A 246 1.05 3.06 -2.48
N MET A 247 2.03 3.31 -1.60
CA MET A 247 3.42 3.52 -2.00
C MET A 247 4.03 2.24 -2.59
N THR A 248 3.73 1.09 -2.01
CA THR A 248 4.24 -0.21 -2.48
C THR A 248 3.70 -0.53 -3.87
N VAL A 249 2.39 -0.37 -4.10
CA VAL A 249 1.78 -0.56 -5.43
C VAL A 249 2.43 0.39 -6.44
N PHE A 250 2.53 1.68 -6.13
CA PHE A 250 3.17 2.66 -7.02
C PHE A 250 4.62 2.28 -7.37
N ARG A 251 5.42 1.90 -6.36
CA ARG A 251 6.83 1.51 -6.53
C ARG A 251 6.97 0.24 -7.39
N ALA A 252 6.09 -0.73 -7.18
CA ALA A 252 6.07 -1.97 -7.94
C ALA A 252 5.70 -1.71 -9.40
N THR A 253 4.68 -0.89 -9.68
CA THR A 253 4.34 -0.50 -11.05
C THR A 253 5.49 0.27 -11.71
N ALA A 254 6.07 1.26 -11.04
CA ALA A 254 7.20 2.01 -11.59
C ALA A 254 8.38 1.09 -11.95
N LEU A 255 8.64 0.07 -11.13
CA LEU A 255 9.65 -0.94 -11.40
C LEU A 255 9.28 -1.81 -12.62
N VAL A 256 8.04 -2.30 -12.70
CA VAL A 256 7.56 -3.08 -13.87
C VAL A 256 7.70 -2.26 -15.16
N THR A 257 7.28 -1.00 -15.16
CA THR A 257 7.41 -0.10 -16.32
C THR A 257 8.88 0.07 -16.71
N SER A 258 9.75 0.36 -15.74
CA SER A 258 11.20 0.51 -15.97
C SER A 258 11.83 -0.74 -16.58
N VAL A 259 11.44 -1.92 -16.10
CA VAL A 259 11.94 -3.20 -16.62
C VAL A 259 11.41 -3.50 -18.02
N SER A 260 10.13 -3.23 -18.28
CA SER A 260 9.53 -3.36 -19.62
C SER A 260 10.18 -2.43 -20.64
N ASP A 261 10.39 -1.16 -20.29
CA ASP A 261 11.04 -0.18 -21.18
C ASP A 261 12.50 -0.57 -21.45
N THR A 262 13.20 -1.04 -20.41
CA THR A 262 14.56 -1.57 -20.56
C THR A 262 14.57 -2.78 -21.49
N PHE A 263 13.65 -3.73 -21.30
CA PHE A 263 13.53 -4.92 -22.15
C PHE A 263 13.30 -4.54 -23.62
N ASN A 264 12.38 -3.61 -23.87
CA ASN A 264 12.09 -3.11 -25.22
C ASN A 264 13.31 -2.44 -25.86
N ASN A 265 14.06 -1.65 -25.09
CA ASN A 265 15.26 -0.99 -25.61
C ASN A 265 16.39 -1.98 -25.90
N LEU A 266 16.58 -2.97 -25.04
CA LEU A 266 17.55 -4.05 -25.28
C LEU A 266 17.18 -4.87 -26.53
N LYS A 267 15.89 -5.18 -26.72
CA LYS A 267 15.41 -5.90 -27.92
C LYS A 267 15.73 -5.15 -29.21
N LYS A 268 15.52 -3.83 -29.23
CA LYS A 268 15.90 -2.96 -30.36
C LYS A 268 17.41 -2.98 -30.59
N ALA A 269 18.21 -2.91 -29.53
CA ALA A 269 19.67 -2.94 -29.62
C ALA A 269 20.24 -4.29 -30.12
N THR A 270 19.54 -5.40 -29.87
CA THR A 270 19.93 -6.73 -30.37
C THR A 270 19.47 -7.05 -31.79
N GLY A 271 18.85 -6.09 -32.50
CA GLY A 271 18.31 -6.32 -33.84
C GLY A 271 17.08 -7.22 -33.87
N GLY A 272 16.36 -7.33 -32.75
CA GLY A 272 15.08 -8.03 -32.70
C GLY A 272 14.05 -7.22 -33.46
N ASN A 273 13.81 -7.56 -34.73
CA ASN A 273 12.75 -6.97 -35.54
C ASN A 273 11.44 -6.88 -34.76
N ASP A 274 10.78 -5.73 -34.88
CA ASP A 274 9.40 -5.52 -34.48
C ASP A 274 8.51 -6.58 -35.14
N LEU A 275 8.12 -7.58 -34.35
CA LEU A 275 6.86 -8.28 -34.56
C LEU A 275 5.92 -7.79 -33.48
N VAL A 276 5.37 -6.61 -33.74
CA VAL A 276 4.03 -6.24 -33.32
C VAL A 276 3.08 -7.21 -34.02
N GLN A 277 2.53 -8.16 -33.26
CA GLN A 277 1.18 -8.69 -33.44
C GLN A 277 0.62 -9.00 -32.06
#